data_AF-A0A0R2XIN6-F1
#
_entry.id   AF-A0A0R2XIN6-F1
#
_cell.length_a   1.000
_cell.length_b   1.000
_cell.length_c   1.000
_cell.angle_alpha   90.00
_cell.angle_beta   90.00
_cell.angle_gamma   90.00
#
_symmetry.space_group_name_H-M   'P 1'
#
loop_
_entity.id
_entity.type
_entity.pdbx_description
1 polymer ?
#
loop_
_entity_poly.entity_id
_entity_poly.type
_entity_poly.pdbx_seq_one_letter_code
_entity_poly.pdbx_strand_id
1 'polypeptide(L)'
;MRYHFLIAFTGLLSLFLALLSLSASTSVEPVAHYQAIAAKLLNAQAEQTLGDQTRYEIVSATHAIEIDWDDKWDELLGHSLNYAFETGKRAGMILITNDVDDTTELMQLSALLRLYDLPVTLWVIDKKTETLRLFSEE
;
A
#
# COMPACT_ATOMS: atom_id res chain seq x y z
N MET A 1 7.19 16.96 -58.41
CA MET A 1 6.37 15.97 -57.66
C MET A 1 7.14 15.16 -56.62
N ARG A 2 8.35 14.64 -56.90
CA ARG A 2 9.08 13.73 -55.96
C ARG A 2 9.53 14.37 -54.64
N TYR A 3 9.92 15.65 -54.64
CA TYR A 3 10.35 16.36 -53.42
C TYR A 3 9.21 16.69 -52.45
N HIS A 4 8.02 17.02 -52.96
CA HIS A 4 6.84 17.26 -52.11
C HIS A 4 6.36 15.98 -51.42
N PHE A 5 6.47 14.83 -52.10
CA PHE A 5 6.14 13.53 -51.51
C PHE A 5 7.12 13.13 -50.40
N LEU A 6 8.41 13.41 -50.58
CA LEU A 6 9.44 13.12 -49.57
C LEU A 6 9.28 13.99 -48.31
N ILE A 7 8.98 15.29 -48.47
CA ILE A 7 8.74 16.22 -47.34
C ILE A 7 7.46 15.86 -46.58
N ALA A 8 6.40 15.46 -47.29
CA ALA A 8 5.16 15.00 -46.67
C ALA A 8 5.37 13.70 -45.87
N PHE A 9 6.17 12.76 -46.40
CA PHE A 9 6.47 11.50 -45.73
C PHE A 9 7.33 11.68 -44.47
N THR A 10 8.36 12.54 -44.51
CA THR A 10 9.17 12.85 -43.33
C THR A 10 8.36 13.60 -42.27
N GLY A 11 7.51 14.56 -42.68
CA GLY A 11 6.60 15.25 -41.77
C GLY A 11 5.61 14.31 -41.07
N LEU A 12 5.04 13.35 -41.81
CA LEU A 12 4.11 12.35 -41.26
C LEU A 12 4.83 11.39 -40.29
N LEU A 13 6.06 10.97 -40.62
CA LEU A 13 6.88 10.13 -39.78
C LEU A 13 7.27 10.85 -38.48
N SER A 14 7.71 12.11 -38.55
CA SER A 14 8.02 12.93 -37.37
C SER A 14 6.80 13.15 -36.47
N LEU A 15 5.61 13.34 -37.05
CA LEU A 15 4.36 13.45 -36.29
C LEU A 15 3.99 12.13 -35.59
N PHE A 16 4.18 10.99 -36.27
CA PHE A 16 3.94 9.67 -35.70
C PHE A 16 4.91 9.35 -34.54
N LEU A 17 6.19 9.69 -34.66
CA LEU A 17 7.17 9.54 -33.57
C LEU A 17 6.86 10.46 -32.36
N ALA A 18 6.35 11.67 -32.60
CA ALA A 18 5.93 12.56 -31.52
C ALA A 18 4.70 12.00 -30.76
N LEU A 19 3.77 11.34 -31.46
CA LEU A 19 2.59 10.70 -30.85
C LEU A 19 2.94 9.46 -30.01
N LEU A 20 3.97 8.72 -30.38
CA LEU A 20 4.50 7.58 -29.60
C LEU A 20 5.14 7.99 -28.26
N SER A 21 5.52 9.26 -28.12
CA SER A 21 6.17 9.79 -26.91
C SER A 21 5.16 10.20 -25.82
N LEU A 22 3.85 10.13 -26.10
CA LEU A 22 2.78 10.56 -25.21
C LEU A 22 2.14 9.40 -24.42
N SER A 23 2.93 8.38 -24.09
CA SER A 23 2.51 7.37 -23.11
C SER A 23 2.80 7.92 -21.72
N ALA A 24 1.81 8.57 -21.09
CA ALA A 24 1.86 8.88 -19.68
C ALA A 24 1.73 7.58 -18.89
N SER A 25 2.86 7.05 -18.39
CA SER A 25 2.84 5.93 -17.46
C SER A 25 2.25 6.39 -16.13
N THR A 26 1.06 5.91 -15.79
CA THR A 26 0.52 6.03 -14.42
C THR A 26 1.23 5.01 -13.54
N SER A 27 2.36 5.38 -12.93
CA SER A 27 3.02 4.51 -11.95
C SER A 27 2.13 4.38 -10.71
N VAL A 28 1.93 3.16 -10.23
CA VAL A 28 1.35 2.93 -8.90
C VAL A 28 2.37 3.41 -7.87
N GLU A 29 1.96 4.26 -6.93
CA GLU A 29 2.84 4.69 -5.84
C GLU A 29 3.32 3.46 -5.04
N PRO A 30 4.59 3.42 -4.61
CA PRO A 30 5.13 2.30 -3.84
C PRO A 30 4.52 2.25 -2.42
N VAL A 31 4.57 1.08 -1.78
CA VAL A 31 4.11 0.89 -0.38
C VAL A 31 4.71 1.93 0.58
N ALA A 32 5.99 2.26 0.40
CA ALA A 32 6.69 3.27 1.20
C ALA A 32 6.01 4.65 1.22
N HIS A 33 5.28 5.02 0.15
CA HIS A 33 4.48 6.25 0.11
C HIS A 33 3.37 6.22 1.16
N TYR A 34 2.58 5.15 1.17
CA TYR A 34 1.47 4.97 2.11
C TYR A 34 1.95 4.71 3.54
N GLN A 35 3.07 4.01 3.71
CA GLN A 35 3.70 3.79 5.02
C GLN A 35 4.04 5.11 5.71
N ALA A 36 4.65 6.05 4.99
CA ALA A 36 5.00 7.37 5.52
C ALA A 36 3.75 8.17 5.93
N ILE A 37 2.69 8.10 5.12
CA ILE A 37 1.39 8.75 5.42
C ILE A 37 0.76 8.13 6.67
N ALA A 38 0.67 6.80 6.72
CA ALA A 38 0.08 6.07 7.84
C ALA A 38 0.84 6.32 9.15
N ALA A 39 2.18 6.26 9.13
CA ALA A 39 3.00 6.55 10.29
C ALA A 39 2.72 7.96 10.85
N LYS A 40 2.62 8.96 9.96
CA LYS A 40 2.27 10.32 10.36
C LYS A 40 0.87 10.42 10.96
N LEU A 41 -0.13 9.80 10.32
CA LEU A 41 -1.53 9.83 10.79
C LEU A 41 -1.70 9.14 12.15
N LEU A 42 -0.94 8.09 12.41
CA LEU A 42 -0.95 7.33 13.66
C LEU A 42 -0.03 7.92 14.74
N ASN A 43 0.65 9.04 14.48
CA ASN A 43 1.71 9.59 15.35
C ASN A 43 2.75 8.51 15.73
N ALA A 44 3.07 7.64 14.78
CA ALA A 44 3.98 6.52 14.91
C ALA A 44 5.31 6.82 14.20
N GLN A 45 6.34 6.05 14.54
CA GLN A 45 7.62 6.11 13.84
C GLN A 45 7.56 5.18 12.62
N ALA A 46 7.88 5.73 11.45
CA ALA A 46 8.12 4.91 10.26
C ALA A 46 9.46 4.19 10.42
N GLU A 47 9.44 2.90 10.08
CA GLU A 47 10.56 1.98 9.93
C GLU A 47 11.53 1.93 11.12
N GLN A 48 11.50 0.84 11.87
CA GLN A 48 12.48 0.59 12.94
C GLN A 48 13.20 -0.73 12.70
N THR A 49 14.52 -0.67 12.56
CA THR A 49 15.38 -1.87 12.64
C THR A 49 15.67 -2.16 14.10
N LEU A 50 15.32 -3.37 14.57
CA LEU A 50 15.71 -3.85 15.90
C LEU A 50 16.77 -4.93 15.75
N GLY A 51 17.93 -4.73 16.39
CA GLY A 51 19.00 -5.72 16.47
C GLY A 51 19.33 -6.43 15.16
N ASP A 52 18.96 -7.70 15.11
CA ASP A 52 19.33 -8.81 14.22
C ASP A 52 18.79 -8.70 12.77
N GLN A 53 18.51 -7.49 12.27
CA GLN A 53 18.01 -7.17 10.92
C GLN A 53 16.49 -7.19 10.73
N THR A 54 15.68 -7.47 11.75
CA THR A 54 14.23 -7.34 11.60
C THR A 54 13.86 -5.86 11.44
N ARG A 55 13.22 -5.54 10.31
CA ARG A 55 12.71 -4.21 9.99
C ARG A 55 11.20 -4.22 10.21
N TYR A 56 10.73 -3.49 11.20
CA TYR A 56 9.30 -3.26 11.40
C TYR A 56 8.88 -2.03 10.61
N GLU A 57 7.76 -2.10 9.89
CA GLU A 57 7.39 -1.01 8.99
C GLU A 57 6.88 0.23 9.72
N ILE A 58 6.06 0.08 10.77
CA ILE A 58 5.57 1.19 11.58
C ILE A 58 5.50 0.77 13.05
N VAL A 59 6.05 1.58 13.97
CA VAL A 59 6.01 1.31 15.41
C VAL A 59 5.44 2.51 16.16
N SER A 60 4.38 2.28 16.93
CA SER A 60 3.78 3.28 17.82
C SER A 60 4.07 2.95 19.29
N ALA A 61 3.52 3.76 20.21
CA ALA A 61 3.58 3.44 21.64
C ALA A 61 2.97 2.07 21.95
N THR A 62 1.90 1.69 21.24
CA THR A 62 1.06 0.53 21.58
C THR A 62 1.09 -0.61 20.56
N HIS A 63 1.43 -0.33 19.29
CA HIS A 63 1.38 -1.32 18.20
C HIS A 63 2.70 -1.45 17.45
N ALA A 64 2.98 -2.66 16.99
CA ALA A 64 3.90 -2.91 15.88
C ALA A 64 3.05 -3.27 14.66
N ILE A 65 3.29 -2.56 13.55
CA ILE A 65 2.36 -2.46 12.44
C ILE A 65 3.07 -2.80 11.13
N GLU A 66 2.47 -3.70 10.36
CA GLU A 66 2.82 -4.01 8.97
C GLU A 66 1.79 -3.39 8.02
N ILE A 67 2.20 -3.00 6.82
CA ILE A 67 1.43 -2.35 5.77
C ILE A 67 1.81 -2.89 4.37
N ASP A 68 0.84 -3.40 3.62
CA ASP A 68 1.02 -3.78 2.21
C ASP A 68 -0.32 -3.66 1.46
N TRP A 69 -0.33 -4.03 0.19
CA TRP A 69 -1.53 -4.12 -0.63
C TRP A 69 -2.54 -5.13 -0.08
N ASP A 70 -3.82 -4.84 -0.29
CA ASP A 70 -4.96 -5.63 0.19
C ASP A 70 -4.95 -7.10 -0.26
N ASP A 71 -4.40 -7.39 -1.44
CA ASP A 71 -4.26 -8.74 -2.00
C ASP A 71 -3.26 -9.64 -1.26
N LYS A 72 -2.47 -9.10 -0.33
CA LYS A 72 -1.47 -9.83 0.49
C LYS A 72 -1.83 -9.88 1.98
N TRP A 73 -3.10 -9.73 2.32
CA TRP A 73 -3.55 -9.64 3.71
C TRP A 73 -3.13 -10.85 4.57
N ASP A 74 -2.94 -12.03 3.97
CA ASP A 74 -2.58 -13.27 4.64
C ASP A 74 -1.11 -13.28 5.11
N GLU A 75 -0.19 -12.82 4.26
CA GLU A 75 1.21 -12.56 4.63
C GLU A 75 1.28 -11.46 5.70
N LEU A 76 0.51 -10.39 5.51
CA LEU A 76 0.44 -9.25 6.42
C LEU A 76 -0.02 -9.66 7.83
N LEU A 77 -1.02 -10.54 7.93
CA LEU A 77 -1.50 -11.08 9.20
C LEU A 77 -0.40 -11.85 9.93
N GLY A 78 0.36 -12.70 9.21
CA GLY A 78 1.48 -13.45 9.76
C GLY A 78 2.58 -12.54 10.31
N HIS A 79 3.01 -11.54 9.53
CA HIS A 79 4.03 -10.58 9.96
C HIS A 79 3.56 -9.73 11.13
N SER A 80 2.32 -9.23 11.11
CA SER A 80 1.76 -8.40 12.19
C SER A 80 1.76 -9.13 13.53
N LEU A 81 1.38 -10.42 13.54
CA LEU A 81 1.43 -11.27 14.74
C LEU A 81 2.87 -11.54 15.18
N ASN A 82 3.78 -11.81 14.25
CA ASN A 82 5.20 -12.02 14.57
C ASN A 82 5.83 -10.76 15.18
N TYR A 83 5.54 -9.58 14.62
CA TYR A 83 6.07 -8.32 15.13
C TYR A 83 5.55 -7.99 16.53
N ALA A 84 4.26 -8.24 16.78
CA ALA A 84 3.68 -8.12 18.11
C ALA A 84 4.41 -9.02 19.11
N PHE A 85 4.67 -10.28 18.73
CA PHE A 85 5.41 -11.23 19.54
C PHE A 85 6.84 -10.75 19.86
N GLU A 86 7.58 -10.29 18.86
CA GLU A 86 8.97 -9.85 19.04
C GLU A 86 9.10 -8.55 19.83
N THR A 87 8.17 -7.60 19.64
CA THR A 87 8.23 -6.27 20.26
C THR A 87 7.50 -6.18 21.60
N GLY A 88 6.65 -7.16 21.93
CA GLY A 88 5.73 -7.11 23.07
C GLY A 88 4.61 -6.07 22.93
N LYS A 89 4.39 -5.55 21.72
CA LYS A 89 3.31 -4.59 21.40
C LYS A 89 2.08 -5.34 20.87
N ARG A 90 0.97 -4.62 20.67
CA ARG A 90 -0.20 -5.15 19.98
C ARG A 90 0.08 -5.31 18.48
N ALA A 91 -0.49 -6.33 17.86
CA ALA A 91 -0.43 -6.51 16.42
C ALA A 91 -1.30 -5.45 15.74
N GLY A 92 -0.75 -4.83 14.71
CA GLY A 92 -1.48 -3.93 13.83
C GLY A 92 -1.19 -4.23 12.38
N MET A 93 -2.19 -4.06 11.53
CA MET A 93 -2.03 -4.22 10.10
C MET A 93 -2.76 -3.11 9.33
N ILE A 94 -2.18 -2.63 8.25
CA ILE A 94 -2.77 -1.62 7.37
C ILE A 94 -2.85 -2.17 5.95
N LEU A 95 -4.05 -2.22 5.38
CA LEU A 95 -4.22 -2.61 3.98
C LEU A 95 -4.34 -1.37 3.09
N ILE A 96 -3.55 -1.31 2.03
CA ILE A 96 -3.68 -0.29 0.98
C ILE A 96 -4.69 -0.79 -0.05
N THR A 97 -5.79 -0.06 -0.22
CA THR A 97 -6.89 -0.48 -1.10
C THR A 97 -7.37 0.65 -2.01
N ASN A 98 -8.04 0.29 -3.11
CA ASN A 98 -8.67 1.26 -4.02
C ASN A 98 -10.00 1.79 -3.52
N ASP A 99 -10.64 1.06 -2.61
CA ASP A 99 -11.95 1.37 -2.06
C ASP A 99 -12.04 0.78 -0.65
N VAL A 100 -12.05 1.69 0.32
CA VAL A 100 -12.17 1.36 1.75
C VAL A 100 -13.52 0.75 2.11
N ASP A 101 -14.49 0.86 1.21
CA ASP A 101 -15.79 0.24 1.29
C ASP A 101 -15.86 -1.03 0.42
N ASP A 102 -14.77 -1.49 -0.23
CA ASP A 102 -14.75 -2.73 -1.03
C ASP A 102 -14.67 -3.95 -0.12
N THR A 103 -15.85 -4.51 0.04
CA THR A 103 -16.27 -5.22 1.23
C THR A 103 -15.85 -6.68 1.31
N THR A 104 -15.50 -7.37 0.22
CA THR A 104 -15.47 -8.84 0.30
C THR A 104 -14.28 -9.36 1.09
N GLU A 105 -13.06 -8.99 0.71
CA GLU A 105 -11.82 -9.42 1.35
C GLU A 105 -11.68 -8.80 2.75
N LEU A 106 -11.99 -7.50 2.89
CA LEU A 106 -11.97 -6.82 4.18
C LEU A 106 -12.99 -7.40 5.17
N MET A 107 -14.21 -7.72 4.73
CA MET A 107 -15.18 -8.38 5.60
C MET A 107 -14.80 -9.82 5.91
N GLN A 108 -14.21 -10.56 4.97
CA GLN A 108 -13.71 -11.92 5.22
C GLN A 108 -12.59 -11.92 6.25
N LEU A 109 -11.59 -11.05 6.08
CA LEU A 109 -10.51 -10.88 7.05
C LEU A 109 -11.07 -10.49 8.42
N SER A 110 -11.91 -9.46 8.46
CA SER A 110 -12.50 -9.01 9.72
C SER A 110 -13.36 -10.08 10.39
N ALA A 111 -14.08 -10.89 9.62
CA ALA A 111 -14.80 -12.05 10.13
C ALA A 111 -13.86 -13.15 10.65
N LEU A 112 -12.71 -13.38 9.98
CA LEU A 112 -11.70 -14.33 10.41
C LEU A 112 -11.05 -13.88 11.72
N LEU A 113 -10.63 -12.61 11.83
CA LEU A 113 -10.06 -12.05 13.05
C LEU A 113 -11.00 -12.27 14.24
N ARG A 114 -12.29 -11.97 14.06
CA ARG A 114 -13.33 -12.22 15.08
C ARG A 114 -13.56 -13.69 15.36
N LEU A 115 -13.66 -14.54 14.34
CA LEU A 115 -13.97 -15.96 14.51
C LEU A 115 -12.91 -16.68 15.34
N TYR A 116 -11.65 -16.26 15.22
CA TYR A 116 -10.51 -16.86 15.90
C TYR A 116 -9.97 -16.02 17.06
N ASP A 117 -10.69 -14.96 17.48
CA ASP A 117 -10.28 -14.04 18.54
C ASP A 117 -8.84 -13.54 18.39
N LEU A 118 -8.44 -13.22 17.14
CA LEU A 118 -7.07 -12.77 16.86
C LEU A 118 -6.91 -11.29 17.30
N PRO A 119 -5.93 -10.98 18.17
CA PRO A 119 -5.77 -9.64 18.74
C PRO A 119 -5.02 -8.70 17.79
N VAL A 120 -5.62 -8.44 16.62
CA VAL A 120 -5.03 -7.63 15.55
C VAL A 120 -5.91 -6.43 15.27
N THR A 121 -5.33 -5.23 15.38
CA THR A 121 -6.02 -4.01 14.95
C THR A 121 -5.84 -3.83 13.45
N LEU A 122 -6.95 -3.66 12.72
CA LEU A 122 -6.98 -3.52 11.27
C LEU A 122 -7.33 -2.08 10.89
N TRP A 123 -6.42 -1.42 10.18
CA TRP A 123 -6.68 -0.18 9.47
C TRP A 123 -6.68 -0.42 7.95
N VAL A 124 -7.28 0.51 7.23
CA VAL A 124 -7.30 0.53 5.77
C VAL A 124 -6.96 1.93 5.30
N ILE A 125 -6.06 2.05 4.33
CA ILE A 125 -5.72 3.31 3.69
C ILE A 125 -6.23 3.33 2.24
N ASP A 126 -7.03 4.34 1.91
CA ASP A 126 -7.51 4.56 0.56
C ASP A 126 -6.37 5.09 -0.32
N LYS A 127 -6.04 4.38 -1.39
CA LYS A 127 -4.96 4.74 -2.31
C LYS A 127 -5.15 6.10 -2.98
N LYS A 128 -6.38 6.53 -3.25
CA LYS A 128 -6.67 7.77 -4.00
C LYS A 128 -6.75 8.98 -3.09
N THR A 129 -7.40 8.81 -1.93
CA THR A 129 -7.67 9.89 -0.98
C THR A 129 -6.64 9.97 0.12
N GLU A 130 -5.79 8.94 0.26
CA GLU A 130 -4.75 8.80 1.28
C GLU A 130 -5.30 8.89 2.71
N THR A 131 -6.59 8.59 2.86
CA THR A 131 -7.28 8.59 4.15
C THR A 131 -7.11 7.24 4.83
N LEU A 132 -6.65 7.26 6.08
CA LEU A 132 -6.57 6.08 6.94
C LEU A 132 -7.85 5.96 7.76
N ARG A 133 -8.46 4.77 7.73
CA ARG A 133 -9.64 4.43 8.52
C ARG A 133 -9.33 3.24 9.41
N LEU A 134 -9.82 3.31 10.65
CA LEU A 134 -9.87 2.14 11.51
C LEU A 134 -11.04 1.25 11.05
N PHE A 135 -10.77 -0.02 10.76
CA PHE A 135 -11.77 -0.96 10.25
C PHE A 135 -12.24 -1.92 11.34
N SER A 136 -11.33 -2.45 12.17
CA SER A 136 -11.68 -3.21 13.37
C SER A 136 -10.60 -3.12 14.46
N GLU A 137 -11.03 -3.07 15.71
CA GLU A 137 -10.18 -3.24 16.89
C GLU A 137 -10.64 -4.48 17.66
N GLU A 138 -9.71 -5.36 17.99
CA GLU A 138 -9.89 -6.51 18.88
C GLU A 138 -8.93 -6.39 20.08
#